data_AF-A0A349YNF0-F1
#
_entry.id   AF-A0A349YNF0-F1
#
_cell.length_a   1.000
_cell.length_b   1.000
_cell.length_c   1.000
_cell.angle_alpha   90.00
_cell.angle_beta   90.00
_cell.angle_gamma   90.00
#
_symmetry.space_group_name_H-M   'P 1'
#
loop_
_entity.id
_entity.type
_entity.pdbx_description
1 polymer ?
#
loop_
_entity_poly.entity_id
_entity_poly.type
_entity_poly.pdbx_seq_one_letter_code
_entity_poly.pdbx_strand_id
1 'polypeptide(L)'
;MSNIIDLACYGSDGSKINNLTQWDKGQAVYFDTLGLTTPPVVHWCNRMSEEALQVKSVLKNNQFCVDVPNSLLQDSYPLIGYIYLYDSNSTSETIAQIRIPVKSRQKPSDYYYINNVDFVVSYQVGTFQLTTGSSIGTQNYSVIFPNKFKSIPVVFATTSQVDPQNYSISVTGRTQTGATFCIYNTEGGVNKSLTISWIAIIP
;
A
#
# COMPACT_ATOMS: atom_id res chain seq x y z
N MET A 1 20.14 -0.32 20.22
CA MET A 1 19.01 -1.27 20.04
C MET A 1 17.80 -0.61 20.68
N SER A 2 16.87 -0.09 19.87
CA SER A 2 15.61 0.43 20.42
C SER A 2 14.79 -0.77 20.91
N ASN A 3 14.38 -0.77 22.18
CA ASN A 3 13.52 -1.81 22.72
C ASN A 3 12.12 -1.62 22.12
N ILE A 4 11.71 -2.51 21.22
CA ILE A 4 10.34 -2.51 20.70
C ILE A 4 9.40 -2.81 21.86
N ILE A 5 8.46 -1.90 22.12
CA ILE A 5 7.51 -2.01 23.22
C ILE A 5 6.36 -2.93 22.81
N ASP A 6 6.01 -3.90 23.67
CA ASP A 6 4.80 -4.71 23.52
C ASP A 6 3.59 -3.94 24.07
N LEU A 7 2.63 -3.61 23.20
CA LEU A 7 1.41 -2.90 23.60
C LEU A 7 0.30 -3.84 24.03
N ALA A 8 -0.41 -3.42 25.09
CA ALA A 8 -1.72 -3.95 25.40
C ALA A 8 -2.74 -3.43 24.38
N CYS A 9 -3.62 -4.33 23.94
CA CYS A 9 -4.74 -4.01 23.07
C CYS A 9 -6.06 -4.16 23.81
N TYR A 10 -7.05 -3.39 23.40
CA TYR A 10 -8.36 -3.31 24.02
C TYR A 10 -9.46 -3.48 22.98
N GLY A 11 -10.62 -3.99 23.43
CA GLY A 11 -11.86 -4.01 22.67
C GLY A 11 -12.51 -2.63 22.62
N SER A 12 -13.56 -2.50 21.83
CA SER A 12 -14.36 -1.25 21.77
C SER A 12 -15.04 -0.90 23.09
N ASP A 13 -15.20 -1.88 23.99
CA ASP A 13 -15.72 -1.71 25.36
C ASP A 13 -14.64 -1.34 26.39
N GLY A 14 -13.38 -1.19 25.97
CA GLY A 14 -12.24 -0.93 26.84
C GLY A 14 -11.72 -2.16 27.58
N SER A 15 -12.28 -3.35 27.34
CA SER A 15 -11.76 -4.59 27.92
C SER A 15 -10.43 -4.98 27.28
N LYS A 16 -9.48 -5.51 28.06
CA LYS A 16 -8.19 -5.96 27.52
C LYS A 16 -8.40 -7.21 26.66
N ILE A 17 -7.91 -7.16 25.42
CA ILE A 17 -7.91 -8.32 24.52
C ILE A 17 -6.76 -9.24 24.90
N ASN A 18 -7.10 -10.43 25.37
CA ASN A 18 -6.12 -11.47 25.70
C ASN A 18 -5.94 -12.50 24.57
N ASN A 19 -6.94 -12.65 23.70
CA ASN A 19 -6.93 -13.50 22.52
C ASN A 19 -8.06 -13.10 21.57
N LEU A 20 -7.94 -13.46 20.30
CA LEU A 20 -9.04 -13.49 19.34
C LEU A 20 -9.37 -14.95 18.99
N THR A 21 -10.55 -15.22 18.43
CA THR A 21 -10.91 -16.57 18.02
C THR A 21 -10.82 -16.73 16.51
N GLN A 22 -10.32 -17.89 16.07
CA GLN A 22 -10.28 -18.24 14.66
C GLN A 22 -11.70 -18.19 14.07
N TRP A 23 -11.79 -17.74 12.81
CA TRP A 23 -13.05 -17.54 12.07
C TRP A 23 -13.94 -16.40 12.55
N ASP A 24 -13.52 -15.61 13.55
CA ASP A 24 -14.19 -14.35 13.86
C ASP A 24 -14.01 -13.37 12.70
N LYS A 25 -14.99 -12.48 12.53
CA LYS A 25 -15.00 -11.47 11.46
C LYS A 25 -15.10 -10.07 12.04
N GLY A 26 -14.48 -9.11 11.35
CA GLY A 26 -14.64 -7.68 11.68
C GLY A 26 -14.08 -7.32 13.05
N GLN A 27 -13.03 -8.03 13.48
CA GLN A 27 -12.34 -7.72 14.72
C GLN A 27 -11.51 -6.46 14.56
N ALA A 28 -11.50 -5.60 15.57
CA ALA A 28 -10.69 -4.40 15.63
C ALA A 28 -10.06 -4.28 17.02
N VAL A 29 -8.90 -3.64 17.09
CA VAL A 29 -8.16 -3.47 18.34
C VAL A 29 -7.86 -2.01 18.60
N TYR A 30 -7.91 -1.62 19.86
CA TYR A 30 -7.61 -0.28 20.34
C TYR A 30 -6.30 -0.29 21.12
N PHE A 31 -5.45 0.72 20.92
CA PHE A 31 -4.18 0.88 21.63
C PHE A 31 -3.85 2.36 21.89
N ASP A 32 -2.96 2.62 22.84
CA ASP A 32 -2.54 3.97 23.21
C ASP A 32 -1.91 4.69 22.00
N THR A 33 -2.11 6.00 21.93
CA THR A 33 -1.55 6.89 20.92
C THR A 33 -0.02 6.95 20.92
N LEU A 34 0.63 6.55 22.03
CA LEU A 34 2.08 6.66 22.20
C LEU A 34 2.60 8.10 22.02
N GLY A 35 1.75 9.10 22.27
CA GLY A 35 2.07 10.51 22.03
C GLY A 35 2.08 10.92 20.54
N LEU A 36 1.68 10.04 19.63
CA LEU A 36 1.54 10.37 18.21
C LEU A 36 0.26 11.15 17.96
N THR A 37 0.34 12.17 17.10
CA THR A 37 -0.81 12.98 16.68
C THR A 37 -1.50 12.40 15.45
N THR A 38 -0.76 11.67 14.62
CA THR A 38 -1.26 11.05 13.38
C THR A 38 -1.40 9.54 13.58
N PRO A 39 -2.53 8.93 13.17
CA PRO A 39 -2.71 7.47 13.23
C PRO A 39 -1.64 6.73 12.41
N PRO A 40 -0.88 5.80 13.03
CA PRO A 40 0.15 5.04 12.33
C PRO A 40 -0.43 3.96 11.41
N VAL A 41 0.41 3.38 10.55
CA VAL A 41 0.07 2.17 9.80
C VAL A 41 0.49 0.96 10.65
N VAL A 42 -0.37 -0.06 10.71
CA VAL A 42 -0.05 -1.32 11.40
C VAL A 42 0.21 -2.41 10.37
N HIS A 43 1.38 -3.03 10.46
CA HIS A 43 1.77 -4.14 9.60
C HIS A 43 1.41 -5.46 10.30
N TRP A 44 0.30 -6.06 9.90
CA TRP A 44 -0.21 -7.30 10.46
C TRP A 44 0.38 -8.53 9.79
N CYS A 45 0.85 -9.50 10.57
CA CYS A 45 1.29 -10.78 10.07
C CYS A 45 1.07 -11.89 11.11
N ASN A 46 1.35 -13.11 10.70
CA ASN A 46 1.55 -14.26 11.56
C ASN A 46 2.82 -15.00 11.11
N ARG A 47 3.20 -16.07 11.81
CA ARG A 47 4.42 -16.83 11.49
C ARG A 47 4.44 -17.50 10.11
N MET A 48 3.28 -17.65 9.47
CA MET A 48 3.15 -18.22 8.13
C MET A 48 3.09 -17.15 7.04
N SER A 49 3.04 -15.88 7.43
CA SER A 49 3.01 -14.78 6.48
C SER A 49 4.40 -14.57 5.90
N GLU A 50 4.53 -14.62 4.58
CA GLU A 50 5.74 -14.17 3.90
C GLU A 50 5.92 -12.66 4.01
N GLU A 51 4.80 -11.93 4.06
CA GLU A 51 4.75 -10.46 4.11
C GLU A 51 3.69 -9.97 5.09
N ALA A 52 3.89 -8.77 5.64
CA ALA A 52 2.91 -8.14 6.52
C ALA A 52 1.90 -7.29 5.74
N LEU A 53 0.63 -7.40 6.12
CA LEU A 53 -0.49 -6.65 5.57
C LEU A 53 -0.54 -5.26 6.21
N GLN A 54 -0.42 -4.23 5.39
CA GLN A 54 -0.46 -2.84 5.85
C GLN A 54 -1.91 -2.38 6.00
N VAL A 55 -2.31 -2.07 7.24
CA VAL A 55 -3.66 -1.60 7.56
C VAL A 55 -3.56 -0.23 8.23
N LYS A 56 -4.32 0.75 7.70
CA LYS A 56 -4.37 2.10 8.27
C LYS A 56 -5.15 2.07 9.57
N SER A 57 -4.57 2.64 10.63
CA SER A 57 -5.33 2.92 11.86
C SER A 57 -6.07 4.25 11.75
N VAL A 58 -7.03 4.45 12.65
CA VAL A 58 -7.80 5.68 12.80
C VAL A 58 -7.84 6.09 14.27
N LEU A 59 -7.91 7.40 14.54
CA LEU A 59 -8.11 7.90 15.89
C LEU A 59 -9.60 7.81 16.27
N LYS A 60 -9.92 7.07 17.33
CA LYS A 60 -11.27 6.95 17.91
C LYS A 60 -11.17 7.02 19.43
N ASN A 61 -11.98 7.87 20.06
CA ASN A 61 -12.05 7.98 21.53
C ASN A 61 -10.67 8.15 22.21
N ASN A 62 -9.81 9.01 21.66
CA ASN A 62 -8.43 9.26 22.12
C ASN A 62 -7.51 8.03 22.12
N GLN A 63 -7.86 6.99 21.37
CA GLN A 63 -7.02 5.82 21.13
C GLN A 63 -6.90 5.55 19.63
N PHE A 64 -5.85 4.86 19.21
CA PHE A 64 -5.79 4.35 17.86
C PHE A 64 -6.56 3.04 17.76
N CYS A 65 -7.38 2.94 16.72
CA CYS A 65 -8.18 1.79 16.37
C CYS A 65 -7.69 1.26 15.03
N VAL A 66 -7.45 -0.04 14.93
CA VAL A 66 -7.09 -0.69 13.67
C VAL A 66 -7.84 -2.00 13.51
N ASP A 67 -8.27 -2.27 12.29
CA ASP A 67 -8.92 -3.53 11.96
C ASP A 67 -7.90 -4.67 11.88
N VAL A 68 -8.31 -5.84 12.34
CA VAL A 68 -7.56 -7.09 12.18
C VAL A 68 -8.01 -7.76 10.89
N PRO A 69 -7.09 -8.10 9.97
CA PRO A 69 -7.45 -8.77 8.72
C PRO A 69 -8.10 -10.14 8.99
N ASN A 70 -9.31 -10.34 8.45
CA ASN A 70 -10.03 -11.62 8.55
C ASN A 70 -9.22 -12.79 7.96
N SER A 71 -8.34 -12.51 6.97
CA SER A 71 -7.43 -13.51 6.39
C SER A 71 -6.51 -14.13 7.43
N LEU A 72 -5.99 -13.34 8.36
CA LEU A 72 -5.06 -13.81 9.40
C LEU A 72 -5.76 -14.56 10.53
N LEU A 73 -7.08 -14.38 10.69
CA LEU A 73 -7.93 -15.14 11.63
C LEU A 73 -8.42 -16.49 11.04
N GLN A 74 -8.04 -16.84 9.81
CA GLN A 74 -8.28 -18.18 9.27
C GLN A 74 -7.23 -19.19 9.75
N ASP A 75 -6.09 -18.71 10.25
CA ASP A 75 -5.04 -19.54 10.81
C ASP A 75 -5.06 -19.47 12.35
N SER A 76 -4.63 -20.54 13.01
CA SER A 76 -4.54 -20.61 14.48
C SER A 76 -3.22 -20.08 15.03
N TYR A 77 -2.57 -19.15 14.33
CA TYR A 77 -1.27 -18.59 14.72
C TYR A 77 -1.41 -17.25 15.43
N PRO A 78 -0.55 -16.95 16.42
CA PRO A 78 -0.54 -15.63 17.04
C PRO A 78 -0.37 -14.53 16.00
N LEU A 79 -1.19 -13.50 16.12
CA LEU A 79 -1.09 -12.29 15.32
C LEU A 79 0.00 -11.40 15.88
N ILE A 80 0.77 -10.83 14.97
CA ILE A 80 1.79 -9.83 15.27
C ILE A 80 1.44 -8.58 14.46
N GLY A 81 1.28 -7.46 15.13
CA GLY A 81 1.05 -6.16 14.50
C GLY A 81 2.21 -5.23 14.79
N TYR A 82 2.97 -4.82 13.78
CA TYR A 82 4.04 -3.84 13.96
C TYR A 82 3.51 -2.43 13.73
N ILE A 83 3.67 -1.54 14.71
CA ILE A 83 3.28 -0.15 14.59
C ILE A 83 4.40 0.59 13.90
N TYR A 84 4.12 1.04 12.68
CA TYR A 84 5.11 1.55 11.76
C TYR A 84 4.87 3.02 11.45
N LEU A 85 5.93 3.82 11.61
CA LEU A 85 5.93 5.23 11.28
C LEU A 85 6.61 5.46 9.93
N TYR A 86 5.93 6.21 9.06
CA TYR A 86 6.50 6.77 7.84
C TYR A 86 6.76 8.26 8.08
N ASP A 87 8.02 8.68 8.15
CA ASP A 87 8.36 10.09 7.97
C ASP A 87 8.58 10.37 6.48
N SER A 88 7.95 11.44 5.99
CA SER A 88 8.21 12.02 4.68
C SER A 88 9.69 12.34 4.42
N ASN A 89 10.51 12.48 5.46
CA ASN A 89 11.92 12.87 5.39
C ASN A 89 12.94 11.71 5.36
N SER A 90 12.53 10.52 4.90
CA SER A 90 13.39 9.35 4.57
C SER A 90 13.67 8.35 5.70
N THR A 91 13.19 8.59 6.91
CA THR A 91 13.32 7.61 8.01
C THR A 91 11.98 6.95 8.29
N SER A 92 12.00 5.62 8.37
CA SER A 92 10.81 4.83 8.63
C SER A 92 11.17 3.74 9.63
N GLU A 93 10.40 3.62 10.71
CA GLU A 93 10.76 2.72 11.81
C GLU A 93 9.54 2.06 12.45
N THR A 94 9.79 0.87 13.01
CA THR A 94 8.85 0.19 13.90
C THR A 94 9.10 0.66 15.33
N ILE A 95 8.11 1.29 15.94
CA ILE A 95 8.23 1.87 17.29
C ILE A 95 7.69 0.95 18.38
N ALA A 96 6.77 0.06 18.02
CA ALA A 96 6.08 -0.83 18.95
C ALA A 96 5.52 -2.04 18.21
N GLN A 97 5.17 -3.08 18.97
CA GLN A 97 4.51 -4.26 18.45
C GLN A 97 3.30 -4.65 19.30
N ILE A 98 2.36 -5.32 18.66
CA ILE A 98 1.17 -5.92 19.24
C ILE A 98 1.31 -7.42 19.06
N ARG A 99 1.02 -8.21 20.10
CA ARG A 99 0.95 -9.68 20.01
C ARG A 99 -0.37 -10.17 20.57
N ILE A 100 -1.16 -10.83 19.74
CA ILE A 100 -2.47 -11.35 20.12
C ILE A 100 -2.54 -12.84 19.79
N PRO A 101 -2.64 -13.72 20.80
CA PRO A 101 -2.91 -15.13 20.58
C PRO A 101 -4.23 -15.35 19.83
N VAL A 102 -4.25 -16.32 18.91
CA VAL A 102 -5.49 -16.76 18.25
C VAL A 102 -5.89 -18.11 18.79
N LYS A 103 -7.11 -18.20 19.33
CA LYS A 103 -7.71 -19.44 19.82
C LYS A 103 -8.24 -20.25 18.65
N SER A 104 -7.69 -21.45 18.48
CA SER A 104 -8.15 -22.41 17.48
C SER A 104 -9.61 -22.80 17.70
N ARG A 105 -10.38 -22.87 16.61
CA ARG A 105 -11.80 -23.23 16.60
C ARG A 105 -12.12 -24.00 15.31
N GLN A 106 -13.07 -24.93 15.36
CA GLN A 106 -13.56 -25.59 14.14
C GLN A 106 -14.20 -24.57 13.19
N LYS A 107 -13.87 -24.66 11.90
CA LYS A 107 -14.46 -23.81 10.86
C LYS A 107 -15.98 -24.04 10.83
N PRO A 108 -16.81 -22.99 11.00
CA PRO A 108 -18.26 -23.10 10.81
C PRO A 108 -18.61 -23.57 9.39
N SER A 109 -19.63 -24.42 9.26
CA SER A 109 -20.05 -24.97 7.96
C SER A 109 -20.52 -23.90 6.97
N ASP A 110 -21.03 -22.79 7.49
CA ASP A 110 -21.53 -21.62 6.76
C ASP A 110 -20.51 -20.48 6.67
N TYR A 111 -19.24 -20.73 7.01
CA TYR A 111 -18.21 -19.70 6.94
C TYR A 111 -17.89 -19.32 5.49
N TYR A 112 -18.27 -18.10 5.10
CA TYR A 112 -17.83 -17.43 3.88
C TYR A 112 -16.82 -16.33 4.20
N TYR A 113 -15.77 -16.20 3.38
CA TYR A 113 -14.75 -15.17 3.57
C TYR A 113 -15.27 -13.78 3.17
N ILE A 114 -14.94 -12.76 3.97
CA ILE A 114 -15.17 -11.34 3.65
C ILE A 114 -13.84 -10.63 3.86
N ASN A 115 -13.32 -9.92 2.85
CA ASN A 115 -12.19 -9.02 3.07
C ASN A 115 -12.69 -7.76 3.80
N ASN A 116 -12.10 -7.45 4.96
CA ASN A 116 -12.53 -6.34 5.82
C ASN A 116 -11.51 -5.20 5.91
N VAL A 117 -10.37 -5.32 5.23
CA VAL A 117 -9.32 -4.31 5.25
C VAL A 117 -8.94 -3.92 3.83
N ASP A 118 -8.84 -2.62 3.60
CA ASP A 118 -8.19 -2.08 2.41
C ASP A 118 -6.68 -2.04 2.67
N PHE A 119 -5.92 -2.71 1.81
CA PHE A 119 -4.47 -2.73 1.93
C PHE A 119 -3.88 -1.42 1.43
N VAL A 120 -2.82 -0.94 2.09
CA VAL A 120 -2.01 0.15 1.54
C VAL A 120 -1.31 -0.36 0.28
N VAL A 121 -1.77 0.12 -0.88
CA VAL A 121 -1.16 -0.22 -2.16
C VAL A 121 0.21 0.44 -2.28
N SER A 122 1.20 -0.33 -2.75
CA SER A 122 2.49 0.23 -3.09
C SER A 122 2.37 0.95 -4.43
N TYR A 123 2.65 2.24 -4.42
CA TYR A 123 2.66 3.05 -5.62
C TYR A 123 3.90 3.91 -5.71
N GLN A 124 4.30 4.21 -6.94
CA GLN A 124 5.35 5.17 -7.26
C GLN A 124 4.80 6.14 -8.29
N VAL A 125 5.10 7.41 -8.11
CA VAL A 125 4.75 8.47 -9.06
C VAL A 125 6.01 9.13 -9.57
N GLY A 126 5.94 9.69 -10.76
CA GLY A 126 7.01 10.50 -11.28
C GLY A 126 6.55 11.37 -12.43
N THR A 127 7.42 12.31 -12.78
CA THR A 127 7.24 13.19 -13.91
C THR A 127 8.54 13.27 -14.70
N PHE A 128 8.46 13.34 -16.02
CA PHE A 128 9.60 13.67 -16.86
C PHE A 128 9.18 14.60 -17.99
N GLN A 129 10.13 15.43 -18.43
CA GLN A 129 9.94 16.32 -19.56
C GLN A 129 10.59 15.73 -20.79
N LEU A 130 9.99 15.93 -21.94
CA LEU A 130 10.58 15.61 -23.24
C LEU A 130 10.19 16.67 -24.27
N THR A 131 10.97 16.75 -25.34
CA THR A 131 10.62 17.58 -26.49
C THR A 131 10.29 16.65 -27.64
N THR A 132 9.06 16.71 -28.16
CA THR A 132 8.76 15.98 -29.39
C THR A 132 9.52 16.64 -30.51
N GLY A 133 10.50 15.94 -31.10
CA GLY A 133 11.16 16.41 -32.31
C GLY A 133 10.16 16.72 -33.42
N SER A 134 10.58 17.54 -34.39
CA SER A 134 9.78 18.02 -35.53
C SER A 134 9.28 16.92 -36.49
N SER A 135 9.55 15.66 -36.20
CA SER A 135 9.26 14.51 -37.04
C SER A 135 8.03 13.76 -36.53
N ILE A 136 7.09 13.50 -37.43
CA ILE A 136 5.94 12.62 -37.17
C ILE A 136 6.44 11.23 -36.81
N GLY A 137 5.88 10.63 -35.76
CA GLY A 137 6.20 9.24 -35.41
C GLY A 137 6.04 8.90 -33.93
N THR A 138 6.57 7.73 -33.59
CA THR A 138 6.58 7.18 -32.23
C THR A 138 7.94 7.39 -31.59
N GLN A 139 7.96 7.91 -30.37
CA GLN A 139 9.15 8.02 -29.53
C GLN A 139 8.97 7.16 -28.28
N ASN A 140 9.98 6.34 -27.97
CA ASN A 140 9.95 5.41 -26.85
C ASN A 140 10.87 5.89 -25.74
N TYR A 141 10.36 5.94 -24.52
CA TYR A 141 11.09 6.37 -23.33
C TYR A 141 11.04 5.29 -22.28
N SER A 142 12.19 4.71 -21.95
CA SER A 142 12.31 3.76 -20.85
C SER A 142 12.46 4.52 -19.54
N VAL A 143 11.52 4.30 -18.62
CA VAL A 143 11.57 4.85 -17.26
C VAL A 143 11.91 3.74 -16.30
N ILE A 144 12.89 4.01 -15.44
CA ILE A 144 13.25 3.14 -14.31
C ILE A 144 12.46 3.62 -13.11
N PHE A 145 11.76 2.71 -12.44
CA PHE A 145 11.09 3.02 -11.19
C PHE A 145 12.11 3.25 -10.08
N PRO A 146 11.93 4.27 -9.22
CA PRO A 146 12.81 4.52 -8.07
C PRO A 146 13.10 3.28 -7.24
N ASN A 147 12.09 2.41 -7.05
CA ASN A 147 12.22 1.15 -6.34
C ASN A 147 11.69 -0.01 -7.17
N LYS A 148 12.29 -1.19 -6.98
CA LYS A 148 11.78 -2.44 -7.57
C LYS A 148 10.44 -2.81 -6.93
N PHE A 149 9.42 -3.02 -7.76
CA PHE A 149 8.13 -3.57 -7.38
C PHE A 149 8.20 -5.09 -7.17
N LYS A 150 7.34 -5.63 -6.30
CA LYS A 150 7.28 -7.08 -6.00
C LYS A 150 6.65 -7.91 -7.11
N SER A 151 5.78 -7.32 -7.92
CA SER A 151 5.17 -7.90 -9.12
C SER A 151 5.14 -6.84 -10.22
N ILE A 152 4.75 -7.21 -11.44
CA ILE A 152 4.64 -6.25 -12.54
C ILE A 152 3.48 -5.29 -12.24
N PRO A 153 3.73 -3.97 -12.06
CA PRO A 153 2.69 -3.03 -11.67
C PRO A 153 1.78 -2.67 -12.86
N VAL A 154 0.58 -2.20 -12.53
CA VAL A 154 -0.26 -1.45 -13.47
C VAL A 154 0.29 -0.02 -13.54
N VAL A 155 0.45 0.51 -14.75
CA VAL A 155 1.05 1.83 -14.98
C VAL A 155 0.09 2.69 -15.77
N PHE A 156 -0.18 3.89 -15.26
CA PHE A 156 -0.94 4.93 -15.94
C PHE A 156 -0.04 6.11 -16.23
N ALA A 157 -0.26 6.79 -17.36
CA ALA A 157 0.38 8.05 -17.66
C ALA A 157 -0.56 9.04 -18.32
N THR A 158 -0.22 10.31 -18.12
CA THR A 158 -0.89 11.46 -18.70
C THR A 158 0.17 12.40 -19.27
N THR A 159 -0.24 13.24 -20.21
CA THR A 159 0.58 14.27 -20.81
C THR A 159 -0.01 15.64 -20.50
N SER A 160 0.83 16.67 -20.39
CA SER A 160 0.39 18.07 -20.32
C SER A 160 -0.27 18.57 -21.61
N GLN A 161 -0.20 17.79 -22.69
CA GLN A 161 -0.78 18.17 -23.97
C GLN A 161 -2.29 17.94 -24.01
N VAL A 162 -3.01 18.98 -24.43
CA VAL A 162 -4.47 19.01 -24.47
C VAL A 162 -5.05 18.70 -25.85
N ASP A 163 -4.21 18.38 -26.83
CA ASP A 163 -4.61 17.99 -28.19
C ASP A 163 -4.56 16.46 -28.35
N PRO A 164 -5.67 15.76 -28.07
CA PRO A 164 -5.74 14.31 -28.20
C PRO A 164 -5.77 13.83 -29.66
N GLN A 165 -5.96 14.72 -30.64
CA GLN A 165 -5.97 14.32 -32.06
C GLN A 165 -4.56 14.06 -32.56
N ASN A 166 -3.60 14.87 -32.10
CA ASN A 166 -2.21 14.79 -32.57
C ASN A 166 -1.26 14.09 -31.61
N TYR A 167 -1.65 13.94 -30.34
CA TYR A 167 -0.79 13.36 -29.31
C TYR A 167 -1.51 12.26 -28.55
N SER A 168 -0.83 11.12 -28.42
CA SER A 168 -1.26 10.06 -27.52
C SER A 168 -0.07 9.43 -26.81
N ILE A 169 -0.35 8.86 -25.64
CA ILE A 169 0.62 8.13 -24.84
C ILE A 169 0.11 6.72 -24.60
N SER A 170 0.98 5.74 -24.75
CA SER A 170 0.73 4.36 -24.31
C SER A 170 1.89 3.86 -23.45
N VAL A 171 1.61 2.87 -22.61
CA VAL A 171 2.63 2.26 -21.75
C VAL A 171 2.77 0.79 -22.12
N THR A 172 3.99 0.40 -22.46
CA THR A 172 4.37 -0.96 -22.87
C THR A 172 5.58 -1.44 -22.07
N GLY A 173 6.04 -2.67 -22.29
CA GLY A 173 7.29 -3.17 -21.69
C GLY A 173 7.35 -3.13 -20.16
N ARG A 174 6.20 -3.27 -19.48
CA ARG A 174 6.11 -3.18 -18.01
C ARG A 174 6.89 -4.31 -17.35
N THR A 175 7.72 -3.96 -16.38
CA THR A 175 8.49 -4.87 -15.54
C THR A 175 8.40 -4.43 -14.08
N GLN A 176 8.95 -5.22 -13.16
CA GLN A 176 9.08 -4.82 -11.76
C GLN A 176 9.96 -3.57 -11.55
N THR A 177 10.84 -3.22 -12.49
CA THR A 177 11.84 -2.15 -12.32
C THR A 177 11.63 -0.98 -13.26
N GLY A 178 10.66 -1.04 -14.16
CA GLY A 178 10.41 0.05 -15.11
C GLY A 178 9.30 -0.25 -16.11
N ALA A 179 9.08 0.71 -17.00
CA ALA A 179 8.17 0.60 -18.13
C ALA A 179 8.63 1.47 -19.29
N THR A 180 8.11 1.18 -20.49
CA THR A 180 8.36 1.97 -21.69
C THR A 180 7.13 2.83 -21.99
N PHE A 181 7.33 4.14 -22.06
CA PHE A 181 6.32 5.11 -22.46
C PHE A 181 6.48 5.40 -23.96
N CYS A 182 5.45 5.06 -24.74
CA CYS A 182 5.39 5.28 -26.17
C CYS A 182 4.57 6.55 -26.43
N ILE A 183 5.17 7.53 -27.07
CA ILE A 183 4.54 8.83 -27.35
C ILE A 183 4.40 8.95 -28.85
N TYR A 184 3.16 9.13 -29.29
CA TYR A 184 2.82 9.31 -30.69
C TYR A 184 2.57 10.79 -30.93
N ASN A 185 3.24 11.33 -31.95
CA ASN A 185 3.03 12.68 -32.46
C ASN A 185 2.74 12.62 -33.96
N THR A 186 1.61 13.16 -34.40
CA THR A 186 1.25 13.31 -35.83
C THR A 186 1.44 14.73 -36.36
N GLU A 187 1.84 15.68 -35.52
CA GLU A 187 2.11 17.06 -35.89
C GLU A 187 3.58 17.23 -36.28
N GLY A 188 3.83 17.41 -37.58
CA GLY A 188 5.15 17.72 -38.12
C GLY A 188 5.52 19.18 -37.95
N GLY A 189 6.83 19.47 -37.81
CA GLY A 189 7.36 20.83 -37.88
C GLY A 189 7.25 21.68 -36.61
N VAL A 190 6.65 21.18 -35.52
CA VAL A 190 6.53 21.91 -34.25
C VAL A 190 7.23 21.15 -33.13
N ASN A 191 8.27 21.74 -32.55
CA ASN A 191 8.86 21.24 -31.31
C ASN A 191 7.95 21.63 -30.15
N LYS A 192 7.38 20.63 -29.46
CA LYS A 192 6.59 20.86 -28.24
C LYS A 192 7.29 20.20 -27.06
N SER A 193 7.42 20.96 -25.97
CA SER A 193 7.84 20.42 -24.69
C SER A 193 6.61 19.81 -24.00
N LEU A 194 6.72 18.53 -23.63
CA LEU A 194 5.68 17.75 -23.01
C LEU A 194 6.12 17.32 -21.62
N THR A 195 5.25 17.52 -20.64
CA THR A 195 5.36 16.90 -19.32
C THR A 195 4.58 15.60 -19.31
N ILE A 196 5.24 14.49 -19.01
CA ILE A 196 4.57 13.22 -18.75
C ILE A 196 4.53 12.99 -17.24
N SER A 197 3.33 12.79 -16.72
CA SER A 197 3.10 12.40 -15.33
C SER A 197 2.61 10.97 -15.29
N TRP A 198 3.22 10.13 -14.46
CA TRP A 198 2.91 8.71 -14.38
C TRP A 198 2.71 8.24 -12.95
N ILE A 199 1.93 7.16 -12.82
CA ILE A 199 1.74 6.41 -11.58
C ILE A 199 1.83 4.91 -11.89
N ALA A 200 2.63 4.19 -11.10
CA ALA A 200 2.75 2.74 -11.14
C ALA A 200 2.26 2.18 -9.81
N ILE A 201 1.31 1.23 -9.84
CA ILE A 201 0.63 0.66 -8.67
C ILE A 201 0.66 -0.86 -8.76
N ILE A 202 0.97 -1.52 -7.63
CA ILE A 202 0.57 -2.93 -7.42
C ILE A 202 -0.78 -2.90 -6.70
N PRO A 203 -1.86 -3.40 -7.34
CA PRO A 203 -3.17 -3.57 -6.68
C PRO A 203 -3.15 -4.67 -5.61
#